data_AF-A0A2M7BN97-F1
#
_entry.id   AF-A0A2M7BN97-F1
#
_cell.length_a   1.000
_cell.length_b   1.000
_cell.length_c   1.000
_cell.angle_alpha   90.00
_cell.angle_beta   90.00
_cell.angle_gamma   90.00
#
_symmetry.space_group_name_H-M   'P 1'
#
loop_
_entity.id
_entity.type
_entity.pdbx_description
1 polymer ?
#
loop_
_entity_poly.entity_id
_entity_poly.type
_entity_poly.pdbx_seq_one_letter_code
_entity_poly.pdbx_strand_id
1 'polypeptide(L)'
;MTRVIIETDNAWTIGRISNAINAEILLLQRSLAKTQGKIDRFEVKYGKAADRSALYGHVDDMDLIEWEGEVETLNKLQEKLCSLEEIRIEER
;
A
#
# COMPACT_ATOMS: atom_id res chain seq x y z
N MET A 1 -11.89 12.17 0.06
CA MET A 1 -10.56 12.40 0.67
C MET A 1 -10.79 13.14 1.97
N THR A 2 -10.20 12.64 3.07
CA THR A 2 -10.45 13.14 4.42
C THR A 2 -9.12 13.51 5.04
N ARG A 3 -8.87 14.80 5.23
CA ARG A 3 -7.70 15.31 5.94
C ARG A 3 -7.97 15.25 7.44
N VAL A 4 -7.06 14.65 8.20
CA VAL A 4 -7.16 14.55 9.66
C VAL A 4 -6.11 15.47 10.29
N ILE A 5 -6.57 16.38 11.14
CA ILE A 5 -5.73 17.26 11.97
C ILE A 5 -5.96 16.86 13.42
N ILE A 6 -4.87 16.58 14.14
CA ILE A 6 -4.91 16.25 15.57
C ILE A 6 -4.28 17.41 16.34
N GLU A 7 -5.09 18.10 17.13
CA GLU A 7 -4.67 19.20 18.00
C GLU A 7 -4.57 18.70 19.45
N THR A 8 -3.42 18.90 20.09
CA THR A 8 -3.21 18.55 21.50
C THR A 8 -2.09 19.42 22.10
N ASP A 9 -2.25 19.79 23.36
CA ASP A 9 -1.24 20.49 24.18
C ASP A 9 -0.27 19.52 24.89
N ASN A 10 -0.59 18.23 24.86
CA ASN A 10 0.16 17.19 25.52
C ASN A 10 1.26 16.60 24.62
N ALA A 11 2.51 17.01 24.84
CA ALA A 11 3.69 16.51 24.13
C ALA A 11 3.88 14.98 24.18
N TRP A 12 3.47 14.32 25.28
CA TRP A 12 3.51 12.85 25.36
C TRP A 12 2.51 12.20 24.39
N THR A 13 1.33 12.80 24.23
CA THR A 13 0.30 12.32 23.30
C THR A 13 0.75 12.51 21.85
N ILE A 14 1.36 13.64 21.51
CA ILE A 14 1.99 13.88 20.20
C ILE A 14 3.01 12.78 19.90
N GLY A 15 3.94 12.52 20.83
CA GLY A 15 4.96 11.49 20.65
C GLY A 15 4.39 10.09 20.47
N ARG A 16 3.34 9.73 21.22
CA ARG A 16 2.67 8.43 21.11
C ARG A 16 1.98 8.24 19.76
N ILE A 17 1.23 9.24 19.30
CA ILE A 17 0.51 9.18 18.02
C ILE A 17 1.50 9.14 16.86
N SER A 18 2.53 10.00 16.87
CA SER A 18 3.58 9.99 15.85
C SER A 18 4.28 8.64 15.76
N ASN A 19 4.62 8.02 16.90
CA ASN A 19 5.24 6.70 16.92
C ASN A 19 4.32 5.61 16.37
N ALA A 20 3.02 5.65 16.69
CA ALA A 20 2.04 4.71 16.16
C ALA A 20 1.88 4.84 14.64
N ILE A 21 1.76 6.07 14.13
CA ILE A 21 1.67 6.36 12.69
C ILE A 21 2.93 5.87 11.97
N ASN A 22 4.12 6.18 12.50
CA ASN A 22 5.39 5.75 11.92
C ASN A 22 5.53 4.22 11.89
N ALA A 23 5.10 3.53 12.95
CA ALA A 23 5.12 2.07 12.99
C ALA A 23 4.19 1.48 11.90
N GLU A 24 3.00 2.04 11.74
CA GLU A 24 2.05 1.59 10.71
C GLU A 24 2.58 1.87 9.28
N ILE A 25 3.17 3.05 9.04
CA ILE A 25 3.84 3.38 7.78
C ILE A 25 4.92 2.35 7.44
N LEU A 26 5.77 1.99 8.40
CA LEU A 26 6.82 0.98 8.19
C LEU A 26 6.24 -0.41 7.86
N LEU A 27 5.14 -0.80 8.48
CA LEU A 27 4.45 -2.07 8.20
C LEU A 27 3.82 -2.07 6.80
N LEU A 28 3.20 -0.96 6.39
CA LEU A 28 2.63 -0.80 5.06
C LEU A 28 3.71 -0.81 3.98
N GLN A 29 4.83 -0.12 4.19
CA GLN A 29 5.97 -0.13 3.26
C GLN A 29 6.53 -1.53 3.05
N ARG A 30 6.67 -2.33 4.12
CA ARG A 30 7.09 -3.74 4.01
C ARG A 30 6.08 -4.59 3.24
N SER A 31 4.79 -4.37 3.50
CA SER A 31 3.71 -5.08 2.82
C SER A 31 3.65 -4.72 1.33
N LEU A 32 3.85 -3.45 0.99
CA LEU A 32 3.98 -2.96 -0.39
C LEU A 32 5.16 -3.65 -1.09
N ALA A 33 6.35 -3.64 -0.50
CA ALA A 33 7.52 -4.28 -1.08
C ALA A 33 7.30 -5.78 -1.34
N LYS A 34 6.65 -6.49 -0.40
CA LYS A 34 6.31 -7.91 -0.57
C LYS A 34 5.30 -8.16 -1.69
N THR A 35 4.28 -7.32 -1.78
CA THR A 35 3.22 -7.42 -2.79
C THR A 35 3.78 -7.11 -4.18
N GLN A 36 4.56 -6.03 -4.29
CA GLN A 36 5.29 -5.69 -5.51
C GLN A 36 6.20 -6.84 -5.96
N GLY A 37 6.94 -7.46 -5.04
CA GLY A 37 7.79 -8.61 -5.39
C GLY A 37 7.02 -9.87 -5.87
N LYS A 38 5.72 -10.00 -5.58
CA LYS A 38 4.89 -11.06 -6.19
C LYS A 38 4.48 -10.67 -7.61
N ILE A 39 4.05 -9.42 -7.80
CA ILE A 39 3.71 -8.85 -9.12
C ILE A 39 4.92 -8.95 -10.05
N ASP A 40 6.10 -8.52 -9.60
CA ASP A 40 7.34 -8.57 -10.39
C ASP A 40 7.69 -10.01 -10.81
N ARG A 41 7.48 -11.00 -9.94
CA ARG A 41 7.74 -12.41 -10.27
C ARG A 41 6.79 -12.92 -11.34
N PHE A 42 5.52 -12.55 -11.27
CA PHE A 42 4.55 -12.86 -12.31
C PHE A 42 4.94 -12.18 -13.63
N GLU A 43 5.29 -10.90 -13.61
CA GLU A 43 5.69 -10.14 -14.80
C GLU A 43 7.00 -10.64 -15.43
N VAL A 44 7.93 -11.15 -14.63
CA VAL A 44 9.14 -11.82 -15.14
C VAL A 44 8.79 -13.14 -15.82
N LYS A 45 7.82 -13.88 -15.29
CA LYS A 45 7.40 -15.19 -15.81
C LYS A 45 6.57 -15.09 -17.09
N TYR A 46 5.67 -14.11 -17.16
CA TYR A 46 4.66 -13.99 -18.22
C TYR A 46 4.81 -12.73 -19.09
N GLY A 47 5.73 -11.84 -18.76
CA GLY A 47 5.91 -10.54 -19.39
C GLY A 47 5.10 -9.44 -18.70
N LYS A 48 5.57 -8.20 -18.84
CA LYS A 48 4.81 -7.03 -18.41
C LYS A 48 3.63 -6.81 -19.35
N ALA A 49 2.43 -7.00 -18.85
CA ALA A 49 1.23 -6.63 -19.58
C ALA A 49 0.78 -5.22 -19.16
N ALA A 50 0.73 -4.31 -20.13
CA ALA A 50 0.08 -3.02 -19.93
C ALA A 50 -1.45 -3.14 -19.81
N ASP A 51 -2.01 -4.25 -20.31
CA ASP A 51 -3.44 -4.55 -20.25
C ASP A 51 -3.64 -6.03 -19.90
N ARG A 52 -4.47 -6.27 -18.87
CA ARG A 52 -4.95 -7.59 -18.43
C ARG A 52 -5.48 -8.42 -19.60
N SER A 53 -6.15 -7.77 -20.55
CA SER A 53 -6.76 -8.45 -21.69
C SER A 53 -5.75 -9.23 -22.54
N ALA A 54 -4.50 -8.76 -22.57
CA ALA A 54 -3.40 -9.38 -23.31
C ALA A 54 -2.88 -10.68 -22.69
N LEU A 55 -3.26 -11.00 -21.44
CA LEU A 55 -2.81 -12.19 -20.73
C LEU A 55 -3.83 -13.35 -20.81
N TYR A 56 -5.08 -13.08 -21.19
CA TYR A 56 -6.10 -14.12 -21.28
C TYR A 56 -5.77 -15.17 -22.34
N GLY A 57 -5.87 -16.44 -21.96
CA GLY A 57 -5.55 -17.57 -22.85
C GLY A 57 -4.04 -17.79 -23.08
N HIS A 58 -3.19 -16.93 -22.53
CA HIS A 58 -1.72 -17.04 -22.58
C HIS A 58 -1.11 -17.40 -21.22
N VAL A 59 -1.80 -17.09 -20.13
CA VAL A 59 -1.41 -17.39 -18.75
C VAL A 59 -2.42 -18.37 -18.14
N ASP A 60 -1.97 -19.19 -17.21
CA ASP A 60 -2.86 -20.02 -16.40
C ASP A 60 -3.88 -19.15 -15.64
N ASP A 61 -5.15 -19.55 -15.67
CA ASP A 61 -6.25 -18.76 -15.10
C ASP A 61 -6.06 -18.50 -13.60
N MET A 62 -5.47 -19.45 -12.86
CA MET A 62 -5.24 -19.28 -11.42
C MET A 62 -4.11 -18.28 -11.17
N ASP A 63 -3.00 -18.41 -11.88
CA ASP A 63 -1.88 -17.46 -11.79
C ASP A 63 -2.35 -16.03 -12.14
N LEU A 64 -3.23 -15.88 -13.14
CA LEU A 64 -3.78 -14.59 -13.55
C LEU A 64 -4.68 -13.97 -12.47
N ILE A 65 -5.58 -14.76 -11.87
CA ILE A 65 -6.43 -14.31 -10.75
C ILE A 65 -5.59 -13.88 -9.55
N GLU A 66 -4.55 -14.64 -9.20
CA GLU A 66 -3.66 -14.27 -8.10
C GLU A 66 -2.97 -12.94 -8.37
N TRP A 67 -2.41 -12.76 -9.57
CA TRP A 67 -1.76 -11.51 -9.96
C TRP A 67 -2.70 -10.31 -9.84
N GLU A 68 -3.94 -10.43 -10.31
CA GLU A 68 -4.94 -9.36 -10.19
C GLU A 68 -5.24 -9.01 -8.72
N GLY A 69 -5.38 -10.04 -7.88
CA GLY A 69 -5.58 -9.84 -6.45
C GLY A 69 -4.41 -9.13 -5.78
N GLU A 70 -3.18 -9.42 -6.19
CA GLU A 70 -1.99 -8.73 -5.69
C GLU A 70 -1.93 -7.27 -6.20
N VAL A 71 -2.29 -7.00 -7.45
CA VAL A 71 -2.38 -5.63 -8.00
C VAL A 71 -3.42 -4.80 -7.26
N GLU A 72 -4.61 -5.35 -7.01
CA GLU A 72 -5.65 -4.67 -6.23
C GLU A 72 -5.19 -4.42 -4.79
N THR A 73 -4.52 -5.40 -4.19
CA THR A 73 -3.95 -5.28 -2.84
C THR A 73 -2.89 -4.19 -2.78
N LEU A 74 -2.01 -4.10 -3.79
CA LEU A 74 -0.99 -3.06 -3.90
C LEU A 74 -1.64 -1.66 -3.91
N ASN A 75 -2.67 -1.46 -4.73
CA ASN A 75 -3.39 -0.19 -4.82
C ASN A 75 -3.99 0.21 -3.46
N LYS A 76 -4.67 -0.73 -2.78
CA LYS A 76 -5.25 -0.47 -1.44
C LYS A 76 -4.19 -0.13 -0.40
N LEU A 77 -3.02 -0.78 -0.46
CA LEU A 77 -1.91 -0.48 0.44
C LEU A 77 -1.30 0.91 0.18
N GLN A 78 -1.19 1.31 -1.10
CA GLN A 78 -0.71 2.64 -1.47
C GLN A 78 -1.69 3.73 -1.02
N GLU A 79 -2.98 3.55 -1.24
CA GLU A 79 -4.01 4.48 -0.76
C GLU A 79 -3.95 4.67 0.76
N LYS A 80 -3.80 3.58 1.52
CA LYS A 80 -3.64 3.64 2.98
C LYS A 80 -2.37 4.37 3.39
N LEU A 81 -1.25 4.11 2.71
CA LEU A 81 0.01 4.79 2.99
C LEU A 81 -0.13 6.31 2.77
N CYS A 82 -0.66 6.73 1.63
CA CYS A 82 -0.91 8.15 1.35
C CYS A 82 -1.81 8.78 2.41
N SER A 83 -2.87 8.10 2.84
CA SER A 83 -3.77 8.61 3.87
C SER A 83 -3.07 8.85 5.22
N LEU A 84 -2.08 8.02 5.58
CA LEU A 84 -1.31 8.18 6.82
C LEU A 84 -0.25 9.27 6.70
N GLU A 85 0.40 9.41 5.55
CA GLU A 85 1.40 10.46 5.29
C GLU A 85 0.79 11.88 5.27
N GLU A 86 -0.50 11.98 4.99
CA GLU A 86 -1.27 13.22 5.03
C GLU A 86 -1.69 13.65 6.45
N ILE A 87 -1.61 12.77 7.44
CA ILE A 87 -1.95 13.13 8.82
C ILE A 87 -0.96 14.19 9.32
N ARG A 88 -1.50 15.27 9.88
CA ARG A 88 -0.73 16.35 10.51
C ARG A 88 -1.13 16.44 11.98
N ILE A 89 -0.13 16.52 12.85
CA ILE A 89 -0.30 16.71 14.30
C ILE A 89 0.21 18.10 14.60
N GLU A 90 -0.66 18.94 15.17
CA GLU A 90 -0.37 20.33 15.48
C GLU A 90 -0.41 20.52 17.01
N GLU A 91 0.55 21.29 17.53
CA GLU A 91 0.61 21.68 18.94
C GLU A 91 -0.24 22.95 19.13
N ARG A 92 -1.11 22.96 20.13
CA ARG A 92 -2.01 24.07 20.44
C ARG A 92 -1.47 24.98 21.53
#